data_AF-A0A6A4ZQU8-F1
#
_entry.id   AF-A0A6A4ZQU8-F1
#
_cell.length_a   1.000
_cell.length_b   1.000
_cell.length_c   1.000
_cell.angle_alpha   90.00
_cell.angle_beta   90.00
_cell.angle_gamma   90.00
#
_symmetry.space_group_name_H-M   'P 1'
#
loop_
_entity.id
_entity.type
_entity.pdbx_description
1 polymer ?
#
loop_
_entity_poly.entity_id
_entity_poly.type
_entity_poly.pdbx_seq_one_letter_code
_entity_poly.pdbx_strand_id
1 'polypeptide(L)'
;LQLVLSLGALGLVASDFVVTVEGLKGFLMRKPVMTFDLLAGLERRKLLLLMVSLGALPSMLYADVSRIYYGTTNGNLIWYLSTILIGIFIAFSTLLGLTFVQTLPCPWPNHLVTFSPALFSYGTIISMVIVWNNQYVNVALAFNNAPFLLAFNVSGTFQPSGAYTSAGIDTVMNLMIQRTYKTMGICLAISIGFATLRRKIYFGTLLVDVGWTRTNSFLSGCGTPHWLTGLPLESQNAIKIGNKLYCKPSTQAVMGFAVVVDHVAETHQVAAGGAPIGRRPSVQLSDLNMALVNVYVLVPALWRIFRWLPATTTPCLYGTVDKNTFTRSNQHIGGATFHHHRGMCVN
;
A
#
# COMPACT_ATOMS: atom_id res chain seq x y z
N LEU A 1 5.48 -21.61 -1.66
CA LEU A 1 5.05 -20.51 -0.78
C LEU A 1 5.16 -19.14 -1.46
N GLN A 2 6.35 -18.70 -1.90
CA GLN A 2 6.54 -17.39 -2.56
C GLN A 2 5.56 -17.14 -3.71
N LEU A 3 5.37 -18.12 -4.60
CA LEU A 3 4.42 -18.02 -5.72
C LEU A 3 2.98 -17.75 -5.24
N VAL A 4 2.53 -18.43 -4.18
CA VAL A 4 1.19 -18.23 -3.60
C VAL A 4 1.07 -16.83 -2.99
N LEU A 5 2.10 -16.35 -2.29
CA LEU A 5 2.13 -15.00 -1.72
C LEU A 5 2.13 -13.92 -2.82
N SER A 6 2.86 -14.14 -3.91
CA SER A 6 2.87 -13.24 -5.07
C SER A 6 1.53 -13.22 -5.80
N LEU A 7 0.88 -14.38 -6.00
CA LEU A 7 -0.48 -14.46 -6.55
C LEU A 7 -1.50 -13.78 -5.63
N GLY A 8 -1.36 -13.97 -4.31
CA GLY A 8 -2.16 -13.27 -3.31
C GLY A 8 -2.00 -11.76 -3.38
N ALA A 9 -0.75 -11.27 -3.47
CA ALA A 9 -0.46 -9.84 -3.65
C ALA A 9 -1.06 -9.30 -4.95
N LEU A 10 -0.96 -10.03 -6.07
CA LEU A 10 -1.61 -9.65 -7.33
C LEU A 10 -3.14 -9.57 -7.19
N GLY A 11 -3.76 -10.52 -6.50
CA GLY A 11 -5.19 -10.50 -6.21
C GLY A 11 -5.60 -9.28 -5.38
N LEU A 12 -4.79 -8.90 -4.39
CA LEU A 12 -5.04 -7.72 -3.54
C LEU A 12 -4.84 -6.39 -4.29
N VAL A 13 -3.90 -6.33 -5.23
CA VAL A 13 -3.67 -5.16 -6.11
C VAL A 13 -4.72 -5.05 -7.21
N ALA A 14 -5.38 -6.15 -7.59
CA ALA A 14 -6.33 -6.16 -8.70
C ALA A 14 -7.44 -5.10 -8.54
N SER A 15 -7.97 -4.92 -7.33
CA SER A 15 -8.97 -3.89 -7.06
C SER A 15 -8.44 -2.47 -7.23
N ASP A 16 -7.21 -2.22 -6.80
CA ASP A 16 -6.57 -0.93 -7.02
C ASP A 16 -6.33 -0.66 -8.50
N PHE A 17 -5.91 -1.69 -9.26
CA PHE A 17 -5.74 -1.59 -10.70
C PHE A 17 -7.04 -1.23 -11.42
N VAL A 18 -8.16 -1.85 -11.03
CA VAL A 18 -9.50 -1.50 -11.58
C VAL A 18 -9.86 -0.05 -11.30
N VAL A 19 -9.64 0.43 -10.07
CA VAL A 19 -9.90 1.83 -9.71
C VAL A 19 -9.00 2.79 -10.51
N THR A 20 -7.73 2.46 -10.70
CA THR A 20 -6.79 3.25 -11.53
C THR A 20 -7.24 3.31 -12.98
N VAL A 21 -7.68 2.18 -13.56
CA VAL A 21 -8.16 2.13 -14.96
C VAL A 21 -9.43 2.98 -15.14
N GLU A 22 -10.37 2.92 -14.21
CA GLU A 22 -11.57 3.78 -14.23
C GLU A 22 -11.22 5.27 -14.07
N GLY A 23 -10.20 5.59 -13.25
CA GLY A 23 -9.62 6.93 -13.17
C GLY A 23 -9.07 7.40 -14.52
N LEU A 24 -8.24 6.57 -15.17
CA LEU A 24 -7.64 6.89 -16.47
C LEU A 24 -8.70 7.07 -17.58
N LYS A 25 -9.73 6.22 -17.59
CA LYS A 25 -10.89 6.37 -18.50
C LYS A 25 -11.60 7.70 -18.29
N GLY A 26 -11.74 8.14 -17.03
CA GLY A 26 -12.25 9.47 -16.70
C GLY A 26 -11.41 10.60 -17.30
N PHE A 27 -10.08 10.49 -17.19
CA PHE A 27 -9.13 11.47 -17.76
C PHE A 27 -9.23 11.55 -19.27
N LEU A 28 -9.22 10.41 -19.96
CA LEU A 28 -9.36 10.34 -21.42
C LEU A 28 -10.68 10.93 -21.91
N MET A 29 -11.75 10.80 -21.13
CA MET A 29 -13.07 11.36 -21.44
C MET A 29 -13.24 12.83 -21.00
N ARG A 30 -12.17 13.51 -20.55
CA ARG A 30 -12.20 14.89 -19.99
C ARG A 30 -13.24 15.07 -18.86
N LYS A 31 -13.59 13.99 -18.17
CA LYS A 31 -14.44 14.05 -16.98
C LYS A 31 -13.56 14.32 -15.76
N PRO A 32 -14.10 14.95 -14.68
CA PRO A 32 -13.34 15.13 -13.46
C PRO A 32 -12.76 13.78 -13.00
N VAL A 33 -11.45 13.76 -12.83
CA VAL A 33 -10.65 12.55 -12.69
C VAL A 33 -10.39 12.26 -11.23
N MET A 34 -10.62 11.02 -10.85
CA MET A 34 -10.14 10.46 -9.60
C MET A 34 -8.69 10.03 -9.79
N THR A 35 -7.75 10.94 -9.55
CA THR A 35 -6.32 10.59 -9.53
C THR A 35 -6.05 9.86 -8.22
N PHE A 36 -5.73 8.57 -8.33
CA PHE A 36 -5.43 7.69 -7.21
C PHE A 36 -3.92 7.40 -7.19
N ASP A 37 -3.26 7.78 -6.10
CA ASP A 37 -1.88 7.38 -5.84
C ASP A 37 -1.87 6.10 -4.99
N LEU A 38 -1.56 4.98 -5.62
CA LEU A 38 -1.47 3.65 -4.99
C LEU A 38 -0.51 3.68 -3.79
N LEU A 39 0.62 4.37 -3.93
CA LEU A 39 1.67 4.40 -2.91
C LEU A 39 1.22 5.18 -1.68
N ALA A 40 0.53 6.31 -1.88
CA ALA A 40 -0.09 7.05 -0.78
C ALA A 40 -1.14 6.21 -0.03
N GLY A 41 -1.83 5.32 -0.75
CA GLY A 41 -2.82 4.41 -0.17
C GLY A 41 -2.24 3.18 0.55
N LEU A 42 -0.93 2.90 0.46
CA LEU A 42 -0.34 1.70 1.06
C LEU A 42 -0.52 1.64 2.58
N GLU A 43 -0.58 2.79 3.26
CA GLU A 43 -0.79 2.87 4.72
C GLU A 43 -2.08 2.20 5.19
N ARG A 44 -3.11 2.21 4.34
CA ARG A 44 -4.38 1.53 4.61
C ARG A 44 -4.43 0.10 4.10
N ARG A 45 -3.46 -0.29 3.25
CA ARG A 45 -3.38 -1.60 2.62
C ARG A 45 -2.46 -2.56 3.39
N LYS A 46 -2.75 -2.76 4.68
CA LYS A 46 -1.92 -3.58 5.59
C LYS A 46 -1.71 -5.02 5.12
N LEU A 47 -2.77 -5.66 4.61
CA LEU A 47 -2.71 -7.03 4.08
C LEU A 47 -1.82 -7.12 2.84
N LEU A 48 -1.90 -6.14 1.92
CA LEU A 48 -1.03 -6.06 0.76
C LEU A 48 0.43 -5.88 1.19
N LEU A 49 0.70 -4.94 2.10
CA LEU A 49 2.05 -4.72 2.66
C LEU A 49 2.61 -6.01 3.26
N LEU A 50 1.82 -6.73 4.05
CA LEU A 50 2.22 -8.01 4.64
C LEU A 50 2.54 -9.07 3.57
N MET A 51 1.68 -9.25 2.57
CA MET A 51 1.88 -10.25 1.51
C MET A 51 3.10 -9.96 0.66
N VAL A 52 3.34 -8.68 0.31
CA VAL A 52 4.52 -8.26 -0.44
C VAL A 52 5.79 -8.47 0.39
N SER A 53 5.79 -8.07 1.67
CA SER A 53 6.93 -8.29 2.57
C SER A 53 7.24 -9.78 2.73
N LEU A 54 6.24 -10.64 2.99
CA LEU A 54 6.45 -12.08 3.12
C LEU A 54 6.88 -12.73 1.79
N GLY A 55 6.35 -12.26 0.66
CA GLY A 55 6.76 -12.70 -0.67
C GLY A 55 8.20 -12.31 -1.02
N ALA A 56 8.68 -11.18 -0.50
CA ALA A 56 10.04 -10.71 -0.68
C ALA A 56 11.03 -11.25 0.38
N LEU A 57 10.55 -11.89 1.45
CA LEU A 57 11.39 -12.45 2.53
C LEU A 57 12.48 -13.43 2.03
N PRO A 58 12.24 -14.32 1.04
CA PRO A 58 13.27 -15.20 0.47
C PRO A 58 14.46 -14.45 -0.17
N SER A 59 14.34 -13.14 -0.42
CA SER A 59 15.42 -12.31 -0.97
C SER A 59 16.68 -12.29 -0.12
N MET A 60 16.56 -12.49 1.20
CA MET A 60 17.73 -12.61 2.08
C MET A 60 18.59 -13.82 1.70
N LEU A 61 17.95 -14.96 1.40
CA LEU A 61 18.65 -16.15 0.93
C LEU A 61 19.24 -15.96 -0.47
N TYR A 62 18.53 -15.26 -1.36
CA TYR A 62 19.06 -14.93 -2.69
C TYR A 62 20.34 -14.09 -2.61
N ALA A 63 20.50 -13.24 -1.60
CA ALA A 63 21.74 -12.50 -1.40
C ALA A 63 22.88 -13.40 -0.92
N ASP A 64 22.58 -14.32 -0.01
CA ASP A 64 23.53 -15.33 0.48
C ASP A 64 24.03 -16.28 -0.62
N VAL A 65 23.17 -16.60 -1.59
CA VAL A 65 23.56 -17.42 -2.74
C VAL A 65 24.31 -16.58 -3.78
N SER A 66 23.83 -15.37 -4.07
CA SER A 66 24.43 -14.53 -5.12
C SER A 66 25.86 -14.08 -4.80
N ARG A 67 26.25 -13.94 -3.53
CA ARG A 67 27.65 -13.63 -3.16
C ARG A 67 28.67 -14.66 -3.64
N ILE A 68 28.26 -15.92 -3.79
CA ILE A 68 29.11 -17.04 -4.23
C ILE A 68 29.47 -16.89 -5.71
N TYR A 69 28.57 -16.30 -6.50
CA TYR A 69 28.74 -16.10 -7.94
C TYR A 69 29.60 -14.87 -8.28
N TYR A 70 30.22 -14.22 -7.30
CA TYR A 70 31.12 -13.10 -7.54
C TYR A 70 32.24 -13.50 -8.51
N GLY A 71 32.49 -12.67 -9.53
CA GLY A 71 33.50 -12.93 -10.56
C GLY A 71 33.06 -13.88 -11.69
N THR A 72 31.85 -14.45 -11.63
CA THR A 72 31.28 -15.23 -12.75
C THR A 72 30.59 -14.33 -13.78
N THR A 73 30.41 -14.83 -15.01
CA THR A 73 29.82 -14.07 -16.14
C THR A 73 28.46 -13.45 -15.81
N ASN A 74 27.61 -14.14 -15.06
CA ASN A 74 26.26 -13.68 -14.69
C ASN A 74 26.15 -13.24 -13.22
N GLY A 75 27.24 -13.27 -12.45
CA GLY A 75 27.21 -13.01 -11.01
C GLY A 75 26.69 -11.64 -10.63
N ASN A 76 27.05 -10.61 -11.40
CA ASN A 76 26.57 -9.24 -11.18
C ASN A 76 25.06 -9.13 -11.37
N LEU A 77 24.50 -9.80 -12.38
CA LEU A 77 23.07 -9.76 -12.67
C LEU A 77 22.26 -10.40 -11.54
N ILE A 78 22.70 -11.57 -11.04
CA ILE A 78 22.04 -12.27 -9.93
C ILE A 78 22.11 -11.40 -8.66
N TRP A 79 23.24 -10.74 -8.41
CA TRP A 79 23.41 -9.82 -7.28
C TRP A 79 22.47 -8.60 -7.37
N TYR A 80 22.37 -7.96 -8.54
CA TYR A 80 21.44 -6.84 -8.74
C TYR A 80 19.98 -7.23 -8.51
N LEU A 81 19.54 -8.37 -9.08
CA LEU A 81 18.18 -8.87 -8.86
C LEU A 81 17.92 -9.14 -7.38
N SER A 82 18.88 -9.74 -6.68
CA SER A 82 18.76 -10.00 -5.25
C SER A 82 18.69 -8.73 -4.42
N THR A 83 19.56 -7.74 -4.69
CA THR A 83 19.56 -6.47 -3.95
C THR A 83 18.31 -5.64 -4.19
N ILE A 84 17.73 -5.67 -5.39
CA ILE A 84 16.43 -5.06 -5.68
C ILE A 84 15.33 -5.70 -4.81
N LEU A 85 15.27 -7.03 -4.75
CA LEU A 85 14.28 -7.75 -3.94
C LEU A 85 14.44 -7.47 -2.44
N ILE A 86 15.68 -7.32 -1.95
CA ILE A 86 15.95 -6.90 -0.57
C ILE A 86 15.50 -5.46 -0.35
N GLY A 87 15.75 -4.56 -1.29
CA GLY A 87 15.24 -3.19 -1.25
C GLY A 87 13.72 -3.14 -1.12
N ILE A 88 13.01 -3.98 -1.89
CA ILE A 88 11.56 -4.14 -1.79
C ILE A 88 11.17 -4.69 -0.41
N PHE A 89 11.81 -5.77 0.05
CA PHE A 89 11.54 -6.34 1.36
C PHE A 89 11.67 -5.31 2.49
N ILE A 90 12.76 -4.56 2.52
CA ILE A 90 13.00 -3.53 3.54
C ILE A 90 11.99 -2.39 3.41
N ALA A 91 11.79 -1.82 2.22
CA ALA A 91 10.86 -0.71 2.02
C ALA A 91 9.43 -1.04 2.47
N PHE A 92 8.89 -2.18 2.04
CA PHE A 92 7.52 -2.58 2.38
C PHE A 92 7.38 -3.03 3.84
N SER A 93 8.40 -3.67 4.41
CA SER A 93 8.39 -4.04 5.83
C SER A 93 8.48 -2.84 6.76
N THR A 94 9.25 -1.81 6.38
CA THR A 94 9.28 -0.54 7.11
C THR A 94 7.95 0.19 7.01
N LEU A 95 7.31 0.24 5.83
CA LEU A 95 5.96 0.81 5.70
C LEU A 95 4.95 0.06 6.58
N LEU A 96 4.99 -1.29 6.59
CA LEU A 96 4.16 -2.10 7.47
C LEU A 96 4.41 -1.74 8.95
N GLY A 97 5.67 -1.65 9.36
CA GLY A 97 6.07 -1.20 10.70
C GLY A 97 5.51 0.19 11.05
N LEU A 98 5.61 1.15 10.13
CA LEU A 98 5.04 2.49 10.31
C LEU A 98 3.52 2.46 10.52
N THR A 99 2.79 1.55 9.86
CA THR A 99 1.34 1.42 10.10
C THR A 99 0.99 0.96 11.52
N PHE A 100 1.89 0.25 12.20
CA PHE A 100 1.73 -0.08 13.61
C PHE A 100 2.07 1.11 14.50
N VAL A 101 3.16 1.84 14.20
CA VAL A 101 3.51 3.08 14.92
C VAL A 101 2.37 4.09 14.86
N GLN A 102 1.67 4.19 13.74
CA GLN A 102 0.49 5.05 13.56
C GLN A 102 -0.68 4.73 14.51
N THR A 103 -0.76 3.50 15.03
CA THR A 103 -1.82 3.08 15.98
C THR A 103 -1.51 3.44 17.43
N LEU A 104 -0.27 3.79 17.74
CA LEU A 104 0.12 4.17 19.09
C LEU A 104 -0.49 5.52 19.47
N PRO A 105 -1.01 5.69 20.70
CA PRO A 105 -1.55 6.96 21.15
C PRO A 105 -0.45 8.03 21.12
N CYS A 106 -0.76 9.20 20.58
CA CYS A 106 0.15 10.34 20.49
C CYS A 106 -0.29 11.44 21.46
N PRO A 107 0.64 12.13 22.14
CA PRO A 107 0.32 13.27 22.99
C PRO A 107 -0.25 14.48 22.23
N TRP A 108 -0.09 14.54 20.90
CA TRP A 108 -0.60 15.63 20.04
C TRP A 108 -1.69 15.12 19.09
N PRO A 109 -2.94 15.03 19.54
CA PRO A 109 -4.02 14.36 18.80
C PRO A 109 -4.42 15.00 17.47
N ASN A 110 -4.08 16.27 17.25
CA ASN A 110 -4.54 17.04 16.11
C ASN A 110 -3.42 17.34 15.08
N HIS A 111 -2.16 17.02 15.38
CA HIS A 111 -1.03 17.38 14.53
C HIS A 111 -0.24 16.15 14.11
N LEU A 112 -0.04 15.98 12.80
CA LEU A 112 0.71 14.85 12.23
C LEU A 112 1.90 15.30 11.42
N VAL A 113 2.95 14.48 11.42
CA VAL A 113 4.09 14.65 10.52
C VAL A 113 3.77 13.98 9.18
N THR A 114 4.07 14.65 8.08
CA THR A 114 3.91 14.06 6.74
C THR A 114 5.18 13.36 6.27
N PHE A 115 4.99 12.32 5.47
CA PHE A 115 6.06 11.75 4.65
C PHE A 115 5.52 11.40 3.27
N SER A 116 6.42 11.15 2.32
CA SER A 116 6.06 10.70 0.97
C SER A 116 6.32 9.19 0.84
N PRO A 117 5.26 8.34 0.82
CA PRO A 117 5.43 6.90 0.66
C PRO A 117 6.14 6.52 -0.65
N ALA A 118 5.88 7.26 -1.74
CA ALA A 118 6.54 7.04 -3.02
C ALA A 118 8.04 7.36 -2.97
N LEU A 119 8.42 8.51 -2.42
CA LEU A 119 9.83 8.87 -2.30
C LEU A 119 10.57 7.91 -1.36
N PHE A 120 9.92 7.50 -0.26
CA PHE A 120 10.49 6.55 0.66
C PHE A 120 10.71 5.18 0.01
N SER A 121 9.69 4.62 -0.66
CA SER A 121 9.78 3.28 -1.26
C SER A 121 10.80 3.22 -2.40
N TYR A 122 10.67 4.08 -3.41
CA TYR A 122 11.62 4.10 -4.52
C TYR A 122 13.02 4.52 -4.09
N GLY A 123 13.12 5.53 -3.21
CA GLY A 123 14.40 5.97 -2.66
C GLY A 123 15.11 4.85 -1.91
N THR A 124 14.40 4.12 -1.06
CA THR A 124 14.97 2.98 -0.31
C THR A 124 15.44 1.88 -1.26
N ILE A 125 14.65 1.49 -2.27
CA ILE A 125 15.03 0.44 -3.22
C ILE A 125 16.32 0.83 -3.96
N ILE A 126 16.38 2.04 -4.53
CA ILE A 126 17.55 2.52 -5.28
C ILE A 126 18.77 2.64 -4.36
N SER A 127 18.61 3.25 -3.18
CA SER A 127 19.72 3.42 -2.24
C SER A 127 20.24 2.07 -1.72
N MET A 128 19.38 1.07 -1.51
CA MET A 128 19.81 -0.28 -1.13
C MET A 128 20.65 -0.93 -2.21
N VAL A 129 20.24 -0.85 -3.48
CA VAL A 129 21.02 -1.37 -4.61
C VAL A 129 22.40 -0.75 -4.64
N ILE A 130 22.51 0.58 -4.50
CA ILE A 130 23.80 1.28 -4.51
C ILE A 130 24.68 0.84 -3.33
N VAL A 131 24.14 0.88 -2.10
CA VAL A 131 24.90 0.60 -0.87
C VAL A 131 25.35 -0.86 -0.80
N TRP A 132 24.50 -1.79 -1.22
CA TRP A 132 24.82 -3.22 -1.25
C TRP A 132 25.79 -3.55 -2.39
N ASN A 133 25.62 -2.96 -3.58
CA ASN A 133 26.55 -3.17 -4.68
C ASN A 133 27.98 -2.69 -4.33
N ASN A 134 28.10 -1.58 -3.61
CA ASN A 134 29.40 -1.09 -3.14
C ASN A 134 30.10 -2.02 -2.13
N GLN A 135 29.41 -3.07 -1.64
CA GLN A 135 29.97 -4.06 -0.71
C GLN A 135 30.04 -5.46 -1.31
N TYR A 136 29.71 -5.63 -2.59
CA TYR A 136 29.63 -6.96 -3.20
C TYR A 136 30.95 -7.75 -3.05
N VAL A 137 32.07 -7.11 -3.36
CA VAL A 137 33.41 -7.71 -3.21
C VAL A 137 33.68 -8.13 -1.76
N ASN A 138 33.39 -7.24 -0.80
CA ASN A 138 33.66 -7.48 0.61
C ASN A 138 32.84 -8.66 1.16
N VAL A 139 31.58 -8.73 0.76
CA VAL A 139 30.66 -9.80 1.18
C VAL A 139 31.04 -11.15 0.53
N ALA A 140 31.51 -11.14 -0.71
CA ALA A 140 32.03 -12.33 -1.38
C ALA A 140 33.35 -12.82 -0.75
N LEU A 141 34.27 -11.91 -0.44
CA LEU A 141 35.51 -12.22 0.27
C LEU A 141 35.24 -12.77 1.67
N ALA A 142 34.26 -12.22 2.40
CA ALA A 142 33.87 -12.72 3.71
C ALA A 142 33.37 -14.17 3.66
N PHE A 143 32.70 -14.57 2.57
CA PHE A 143 32.30 -15.97 2.35
C PHE A 143 33.50 -16.87 2.06
N ASN A 144 34.43 -16.42 1.21
CA ASN A 144 35.62 -17.20 0.84
C ASN A 144 36.66 -17.29 1.97
N ASN A 145 36.72 -16.32 2.87
CA ASN A 145 37.64 -16.29 4.01
C ASN A 145 37.01 -16.82 5.31
N ALA A 146 35.82 -17.41 5.24
CA ALA A 146 35.15 -17.94 6.42
C ALA A 146 35.95 -19.10 7.03
N PRO A 147 35.97 -19.25 8.37
CA PRO A 147 36.75 -20.29 9.04
C PRO A 147 36.33 -21.69 8.59
N PHE A 148 37.28 -22.45 8.03
CA PHE A 148 37.05 -23.79 7.50
C PHE A 148 37.63 -24.88 8.41
N LEU A 149 36.95 -26.03 8.47
CA LEU A 149 37.38 -27.23 9.17
C LEU A 149 38.29 -28.11 8.29
N LEU A 150 37.91 -28.27 7.01
CA LEU A 150 38.79 -28.85 6.00
C LEU A 150 39.17 -27.77 4.99
N ALA A 151 40.45 -27.70 4.67
CA ALA A 151 40.95 -26.95 3.52
C ALA A 151 41.47 -27.88 2.44
N PHE A 152 41.30 -27.43 1.20
CA PHE A 152 42.03 -27.96 0.06
C PHE A 152 43.37 -27.23 -0.04
N ASN A 153 44.47 -27.98 -0.11
CA ASN A 153 45.79 -27.39 -0.30
C ASN A 153 46.09 -27.29 -1.80
N VAL A 154 46.10 -26.06 -2.32
CA VAL A 154 46.53 -25.76 -3.69
C VAL A 154 47.89 -25.08 -3.62
N SER A 155 48.94 -25.79 -4.05
CA SER A 155 50.30 -25.23 -4.17
C SER A 155 50.84 -24.58 -2.89
N GLY A 156 50.53 -25.16 -1.71
CA GLY A 156 50.95 -24.64 -0.41
C GLY A 156 50.01 -23.61 0.20
N THR A 157 48.94 -23.24 -0.49
CA THR A 157 47.88 -22.34 0.00
C THR A 157 46.63 -23.13 0.36
N PHE A 158 46.17 -22.99 1.61
CA PHE A 158 44.91 -23.57 2.08
C PHE A 158 43.72 -22.74 1.60
N GLN A 159 42.83 -23.39 0.86
CA GLN A 159 41.57 -22.83 0.35
C GLN A 159 40.38 -23.54 1.02
N PRO A 160 39.25 -22.86 1.26
CA PRO A 160 38.07 -23.48 1.86
C PRO A 160 37.52 -24.61 0.98
N SER A 161 37.27 -25.78 1.58
CA SER A 161 36.68 -26.94 0.87
C SER A 161 35.14 -26.99 0.93
N GLY A 162 34.50 -26.00 1.57
CA GLY A 162 33.06 -25.99 1.87
C GLY A 162 32.69 -26.62 3.22
N ALA A 163 33.63 -27.27 3.91
CA ALA A 163 33.46 -27.72 5.29
C ALA A 163 33.85 -26.60 6.27
N TYR A 164 32.86 -25.89 6.82
CA TYR A 164 33.06 -24.77 7.74
C TYR A 164 33.07 -25.21 9.21
N THR A 165 33.66 -24.39 10.09
CA THR A 165 33.64 -24.66 11.54
C THR A 165 32.23 -24.47 12.13
N SER A 166 32.01 -24.90 13.37
CA SER A 166 30.73 -24.74 14.08
C SER A 166 30.30 -23.28 14.28
N ALA A 167 31.21 -22.32 14.10
CA ALA A 167 30.88 -20.89 14.09
C ALA A 167 30.06 -20.47 12.85
N GLY A 168 30.06 -21.30 11.79
CA GLY A 168 29.28 -21.08 10.57
C GLY A 168 29.82 -19.93 9.71
N ILE A 169 29.02 -19.57 8.70
CA ILE A 169 29.30 -18.43 7.81
C ILE A 169 28.28 -17.34 8.13
N ASP A 170 28.75 -16.11 8.36
CA ASP A 170 27.87 -14.97 8.51
C ASP A 170 26.99 -14.76 7.27
N THR A 171 25.70 -14.51 7.49
CA THR A 171 24.78 -14.18 6.40
C THR A 171 25.07 -12.78 5.87
N VAL A 172 24.76 -12.53 4.60
CA VAL A 172 24.88 -11.18 4.01
C VAL A 172 24.09 -10.16 4.81
N MET A 173 22.89 -10.55 5.29
CA MET A 173 22.08 -9.65 6.10
C MET A 173 22.79 -9.28 7.42
N ASN A 174 23.46 -10.23 8.09
CA ASN A 174 24.23 -9.93 9.31
C ASN A 174 25.36 -8.93 9.01
N LEU A 175 26.13 -9.16 7.94
CA LEU A 175 27.21 -8.27 7.52
C LEU A 175 26.73 -6.87 7.11
N MET A 176 25.52 -6.77 6.56
CA MET A 176 24.96 -5.55 5.99
C MET A 176 23.94 -4.84 6.89
N ILE A 177 23.62 -5.40 8.06
CA ILE A 177 22.50 -4.95 8.90
C ILE A 177 22.62 -3.47 9.28
N GLN A 178 23.81 -3.04 9.73
CA GLN A 178 24.05 -1.67 10.15
C GLN A 178 23.92 -0.68 8.99
N ARG A 179 24.42 -1.05 7.81
CA ARG A 179 24.32 -0.23 6.58
C ARG A 179 22.88 -0.14 6.13
N THR A 180 22.15 -1.25 6.15
CA THR A 180 20.73 -1.34 5.79
C THR A 180 19.88 -0.41 6.66
N TYR A 181 19.99 -0.49 7.98
CA TYR A 181 19.23 0.40 8.87
C TYR A 181 19.60 1.87 8.73
N LYS A 182 20.89 2.19 8.54
CA LYS A 182 21.33 3.57 8.29
C LYS A 182 20.74 4.11 6.99
N THR A 183 20.81 3.35 5.89
CA THR A 183 20.25 3.75 4.59
C THR A 183 18.73 3.92 4.67
N MET A 184 18.02 2.96 5.27
CA MET A 184 16.58 3.05 5.51
C MET A 184 16.21 4.31 6.32
N GLY A 185 16.93 4.60 7.40
CA GLY A 185 16.70 5.77 8.24
C GLY A 185 16.93 7.08 7.48
N ILE A 186 17.98 7.17 6.67
CA ILE A 186 18.26 8.33 5.82
C ILE A 186 17.15 8.52 4.78
N CYS A 187 16.73 7.47 4.08
CA CYS A 187 15.64 7.54 3.10
C CYS A 187 14.32 7.99 3.73
N LEU A 188 14.01 7.51 4.95
CA LEU A 188 12.84 7.94 5.71
C LEU A 188 12.93 9.42 6.11
N ALA A 189 14.08 9.86 6.62
CA ALA A 189 14.31 11.25 6.98
C ALA A 189 14.20 12.20 5.78
N ILE A 190 14.75 11.80 4.62
CA ILE A 190 14.62 12.55 3.35
C ILE A 190 13.15 12.61 2.93
N SER A 191 12.40 11.51 3.04
CA SER A 191 10.98 11.47 2.69
C SER A 191 10.13 12.40 3.57
N ILE A 192 10.38 12.41 4.88
CA ILE A 192 9.74 13.32 5.84
C ILE A 192 10.11 14.77 5.54
N GLY A 193 11.41 15.03 5.39
CA GLY A 193 11.94 16.37 5.11
C GLY A 193 11.39 16.95 3.81
N PHE A 194 11.33 16.16 2.75
CA PHE A 194 10.77 16.57 1.46
C PHE A 194 9.27 16.88 1.57
N ALA A 195 8.49 16.01 2.22
CA ALA A 195 7.05 16.23 2.39
C ALA A 195 6.75 17.46 3.25
N THR A 196 7.53 17.66 4.32
CA THR A 196 7.42 18.80 5.23
C THR A 196 7.84 20.10 4.54
N LEU A 197 8.92 20.09 3.76
CA LEU A 197 9.39 21.26 3.02
C LEU A 197 8.39 21.67 1.94
N ARG A 198 7.91 20.69 1.14
CA ARG A 198 6.86 20.92 0.15
C ARG A 198 5.65 21.57 0.80
N ARG A 199 5.21 21.05 1.95
CA ARG A 199 4.09 21.62 2.70
C ARG A 199 4.35 23.05 3.16
N LYS A 200 5.54 23.34 3.72
CA LYS A 200 5.91 24.69 4.15
C LYS A 200 5.81 25.69 2.99
N ILE A 201 6.25 25.29 1.80
CA ILE A 201 6.25 26.14 0.60
C ILE A 201 4.82 26.40 0.10
N TYR A 202 3.98 25.36 -0.01
CA TYR A 202 2.64 25.51 -0.59
C TYR A 202 1.58 26.02 0.40
N PHE A 203 1.69 25.66 1.68
CA PHE A 203 0.63 25.87 2.68
C PHE A 203 1.09 26.65 3.91
N GLY A 204 2.38 27.00 4.02
CA GLY A 204 2.92 27.78 5.15
C GLY A 204 2.97 27.04 6.49
N THR A 205 2.56 25.77 6.55
CA THR A 205 2.53 24.97 7.79
C THR A 205 3.53 23.83 7.74
N LEU A 206 4.03 23.38 8.90
CA LEU A 206 4.95 22.24 8.99
C LEU A 206 4.22 20.92 9.26
N LEU A 207 3.16 20.95 10.07
CA LEU A 207 2.40 19.78 10.49
C LEU A 207 1.00 19.78 9.86
N VAL A 208 0.40 18.59 9.77
CA VAL A 208 -1.00 18.42 9.34
C VAL A 208 -1.93 18.65 10.49
N ASP A 209 -2.78 19.67 10.40
CA ASP A 209 -3.96 19.75 11.24
C ASP A 209 -5.02 18.77 10.73
N VAL A 210 -5.33 17.76 11.56
CA VAL A 210 -6.35 16.75 11.33
C VAL A 210 -7.59 16.93 12.20
N GLY A 211 -7.78 18.09 12.85
CA GLY A 211 -8.95 18.33 13.72
C GLY A 211 -10.29 18.07 13.04
N TRP A 212 -10.42 18.39 11.74
CA TRP A 212 -11.65 18.15 10.97
C TRP A 212 -11.98 16.67 10.74
N THR A 213 -11.00 15.78 10.83
CA THR A 213 -11.24 14.33 10.65
C THR A 213 -12.12 13.77 11.76
N ARG A 214 -12.19 14.43 12.92
CA ARG A 214 -13.08 14.09 14.04
C ARG A 214 -14.52 14.55 13.82
N THR A 215 -14.74 15.60 13.02
CA THR A 215 -16.08 16.14 12.74
C THR A 215 -16.75 15.46 11.55
N ASN A 216 -16.00 14.69 10.78
CA ASN A 216 -16.48 13.87 9.67
C ASN A 216 -16.74 12.43 10.16
N SER A 217 -17.98 11.96 10.08
CA SER A 217 -18.40 10.66 10.62
C SER A 217 -17.73 9.48 9.90
N PHE A 218 -17.48 9.61 8.59
CA PHE A 218 -16.72 8.62 7.83
C PHE A 218 -15.27 8.50 8.30
N LEU A 219 -14.54 9.62 8.40
CA LEU A 219 -13.12 9.60 8.81
C LEU A 219 -12.94 9.20 10.28
N SER A 220 -13.86 9.63 11.15
CA SER A 220 -13.91 9.18 12.54
C SER A 220 -14.08 7.66 12.64
N GLY A 221 -14.96 7.08 11.80
CA GLY A 221 -15.13 5.62 11.72
C GLY A 221 -13.91 4.85 11.21
N CYS A 222 -13.13 5.45 10.29
CA CYS A 222 -11.95 4.81 9.67
C CYS A 222 -10.70 4.76 10.54
N GLY A 223 -10.68 5.48 11.65
CA GLY A 223 -9.53 5.61 12.53
C GLY A 223 -8.42 6.45 11.88
N THR A 224 -8.08 7.58 12.49
CA THR A 224 -7.05 8.49 11.98
C THR A 224 -5.66 8.08 12.51
N PRO A 225 -4.58 8.26 11.72
CA PRO A 225 -3.23 8.00 12.19
C PRO A 225 -2.81 9.06 13.22
N HIS A 226 -1.89 8.71 14.12
CA HIS A 226 -1.52 9.58 15.26
C HIS A 226 -0.12 10.23 15.18
N TRP A 227 0.82 9.64 14.44
CA TRP A 227 2.22 10.10 14.42
C TRP A 227 2.66 10.60 13.05
N LEU A 228 2.56 9.71 12.05
CA LEU A 228 3.05 9.94 10.70
C LEU A 228 1.95 9.62 9.70
N THR A 229 1.81 10.37 8.62
CA THR A 229 0.85 10.06 7.55
C THR A 229 1.34 10.54 6.19
N GLY A 230 1.18 9.69 5.18
CA GLY A 230 1.26 10.02 3.76
C GLY A 230 -0.13 10.20 3.14
N LEU A 231 -1.20 9.95 3.91
CA LEU A 231 -2.58 10.14 3.47
C LEU A 231 -2.96 11.63 3.36
N PRO A 232 -3.79 12.01 2.38
CA PRO A 232 -4.23 13.39 2.16
C PRO A 232 -5.33 13.82 3.15
N LEU A 233 -5.03 13.85 4.44
CA LEU A 233 -5.98 14.16 5.54
C LEU A 233 -6.12 15.66 5.84
N GLU A 234 -5.64 16.53 4.97
CA GLU A 234 -5.76 17.98 5.12
C GLU A 234 -7.20 18.47 4.88
N SER A 235 -7.63 19.49 5.62
CA SER A 235 -8.94 20.13 5.40
C SER A 235 -9.08 20.75 4.00
N GLN A 236 -7.97 21.11 3.36
CA GLN A 236 -7.93 21.64 1.99
C GLN A 236 -8.28 20.57 0.94
N ASN A 237 -8.06 19.29 1.28
CA ASN A 237 -8.48 18.18 0.44
C ASN A 237 -9.95 17.81 0.66
N ALA A 238 -10.63 18.41 1.64
CA ALA A 238 -12.07 18.28 1.83
C ALA A 238 -12.85 19.24 0.91
N ILE A 239 -14.14 18.96 0.71
CA ILE A 239 -15.07 19.88 0.05
C ILE A 239 -15.97 20.47 1.13
N LYS A 240 -16.01 21.81 1.21
CA LYS A 240 -16.93 22.51 2.07
C LYS A 240 -18.28 22.66 1.37
N ILE A 241 -19.32 22.05 1.92
CA ILE A 241 -20.71 22.23 1.46
C ILE A 241 -21.50 22.80 2.64
N GLY A 242 -21.89 24.07 2.54
CA GLY A 242 -22.44 24.82 3.67
C GLY A 242 -21.43 24.94 4.82
N ASN A 243 -21.85 24.56 6.03
CA ASN A 243 -21.02 24.60 7.23
C ASN A 243 -20.25 23.29 7.53
N LYS A 244 -20.38 22.26 6.67
CA LYS A 244 -19.80 20.94 6.88
C LYS A 244 -18.68 20.63 5.87
N LEU A 245 -17.67 19.89 6.31
CA LEU A 245 -16.56 19.41 5.48
C LEU A 245 -16.81 17.95 5.07
N TYR A 246 -16.77 17.69 3.77
CA TYR A 246 -17.01 16.38 3.18
C TYR A 246 -15.73 15.81 2.59
N CYS A 247 -15.54 14.51 2.74
CA CYS A 247 -14.42 13.74 2.20
C CYS A 247 -14.64 13.45 0.71
N LYS A 248 -13.67 13.79 -0.14
CA LYS A 248 -13.73 13.54 -1.59
C LYS A 248 -13.71 12.04 -1.89
N PRO A 249 -14.35 11.58 -2.99
CA PRO A 249 -14.25 10.19 -3.44
C PRO A 249 -12.80 9.72 -3.65
N SER A 250 -11.92 10.59 -4.17
CA SER A 250 -10.49 10.28 -4.33
C SER A 250 -9.81 9.98 -2.99
N THR A 251 -10.12 10.77 -1.95
CA THR A 251 -9.61 10.53 -0.59
C THR A 251 -10.17 9.22 -0.02
N GLN A 252 -11.44 8.88 -0.27
CA GLN A 252 -12.03 7.60 0.16
C GLN A 252 -11.30 6.40 -0.45
N ALA A 253 -10.92 6.44 -1.73
CA ALA A 253 -10.13 5.36 -2.34
C ALA A 253 -8.68 5.29 -1.88
N VAL A 254 -8.04 6.44 -1.64
CA VAL A 254 -6.71 6.46 -0.99
C VAL A 254 -6.81 5.83 0.40
N MET A 255 -7.90 6.08 1.12
CA MET A 255 -8.21 5.46 2.40
C MET A 255 -8.54 3.95 2.33
N GLY A 256 -8.61 3.38 1.12
CA GLY A 256 -8.84 1.95 0.90
C GLY A 256 -10.31 1.55 0.79
N PHE A 257 -11.18 2.48 0.40
CA PHE A 257 -12.61 2.23 0.24
C PHE A 257 -13.07 2.43 -1.20
N ALA A 258 -14.00 1.59 -1.64
CA ALA A 258 -14.67 1.70 -2.93
C ALA A 258 -16.18 1.82 -2.72
N VAL A 259 -16.84 2.49 -3.67
CA VAL A 259 -18.30 2.67 -3.64
C VAL A 259 -18.92 1.70 -4.64
N VAL A 260 -19.91 0.95 -4.17
CA VAL A 260 -20.67 -0.01 -4.96
C VAL A 260 -22.17 0.29 -4.85
N VAL A 261 -22.88 0.05 -5.94
CA VAL A 261 -24.34 0.22 -6.03
C VAL A 261 -24.94 -1.11 -6.48
N ASP A 262 -26.04 -1.51 -5.85
CA ASP A 262 -26.79 -2.72 -6.23
C ASP A 262 -27.61 -2.46 -7.51
N HIS A 263 -27.41 -3.32 -8.50
CA HIS A 263 -28.07 -3.27 -9.81
C HIS A 263 -29.59 -3.39 -9.70
N VAL A 264 -30.08 -4.14 -8.70
CA VAL A 264 -31.51 -4.38 -8.46
C VAL A 264 -32.16 -3.13 -7.87
N ALA A 265 -31.48 -2.45 -6.94
CA ALA A 265 -31.95 -1.19 -6.36
C ALA A 265 -32.04 -0.07 -7.40
N GLU A 266 -31.06 0.03 -8.32
CA GLU A 266 -31.08 0.99 -9.42
C GLU A 266 -32.26 0.74 -10.39
N THR A 267 -32.54 -0.53 -10.71
CA THR A 267 -33.63 -0.90 -11.64
C THR A 267 -35.01 -0.66 -11.03
N HIS A 268 -35.20 -0.98 -9.74
CA HIS A 268 -36.49 -0.78 -9.06
C HIS A 268 -36.80 0.70 -8.78
N GLN A 269 -35.79 1.54 -8.50
CA GLN A 269 -36.02 2.99 -8.36
C GLN A 269 -36.40 3.66 -9.68
N VAL A 270 -35.81 3.22 -10.80
CA VAL A 270 -36.21 3.68 -12.15
C VAL A 270 -37.63 3.23 -12.51
N ALA A 271 -38.06 2.05 -12.04
CA ALA A 271 -39.42 1.55 -12.26
C ALA A 271 -40.49 2.21 -11.38
N ALA A 272 -40.14 2.66 -10.16
CA ALA A 272 -41.05 3.37 -9.26
C ALA A 272 -41.29 4.83 -9.65
N GLY A 273 -40.37 5.43 -10.43
CA GLY A 273 -40.55 6.74 -11.05
C GLY A 273 -41.25 6.62 -12.40
N GLY A 274 -42.57 6.44 -12.40
CA GLY A 274 -43.38 6.37 -13.63
C GLY A 274 -43.29 7.64 -14.48
N ALA A 275 -42.33 7.70 -15.40
CA ALA A 275 -42.24 8.72 -16.44
C ALA A 275 -42.29 8.06 -17.83
N PRO A 276 -43.04 8.63 -18.79
CA PRO A 276 -43.32 7.99 -20.06
C PRO A 276 -42.08 7.89 -20.96
N ILE A 277 -42.09 6.85 -21.78
CA ILE A 277 -41.10 6.42 -22.77
C ILE A 277 -40.70 7.61 -23.65
N GLY A 278 -39.44 8.05 -23.58
CA GLY A 278 -38.90 9.05 -24.52
C GLY A 278 -37.72 9.90 -24.04
N ARG A 279 -37.40 9.93 -22.74
CA ARG A 279 -36.22 10.65 -22.22
C ARG A 279 -35.54 9.77 -21.19
N ARG A 280 -34.25 9.43 -21.40
CA ARG A 280 -33.43 8.83 -20.34
C ARG A 280 -33.48 9.77 -19.13
N PRO A 281 -34.12 9.40 -18.01
CA PRO A 281 -34.07 10.24 -16.83
C PRO A 281 -32.63 10.21 -16.35
N SER A 282 -32.01 11.39 -16.24
CA SER A 282 -30.81 11.54 -15.44
C SER A 282 -31.21 11.23 -14.00
N VAL A 283 -31.03 9.98 -13.57
CA VAL A 283 -31.20 9.60 -12.17
C VAL A 283 -30.39 10.58 -11.34
N GLN A 284 -31.06 11.39 -10.53
CA GLN A 284 -30.36 12.31 -9.65
C GLN A 284 -29.57 11.46 -8.66
N LEU A 285 -28.26 11.73 -8.60
CA LEU A 285 -27.27 11.01 -7.79
C LEU A 285 -27.63 10.93 -6.29
N SER A 286 -28.63 11.69 -5.85
CA SER A 286 -29.08 11.89 -4.48
C SER A 286 -30.02 10.82 -3.92
N ASP A 287 -30.58 9.92 -4.75
CA ASP A 287 -31.54 8.89 -4.30
C ASP A 287 -30.99 7.45 -4.35
N LEU A 288 -29.76 7.26 -4.83
CA LEU A 288 -29.11 5.95 -4.89
C LEU A 288 -28.47 5.62 -3.55
N ASN A 289 -28.93 4.55 -2.91
CA ASN A 289 -28.28 3.97 -1.72
C ASN A 289 -26.90 3.43 -2.13
N MET A 290 -25.85 4.20 -1.84
CA MET A 290 -24.48 3.80 -2.16
C MET A 290 -23.88 3.03 -0.99
N ALA A 291 -23.32 1.86 -1.25
CA ALA A 291 -22.66 1.07 -0.23
C ALA A 291 -21.14 1.23 -0.33
N LEU A 292 -20.48 1.39 0.82
CA LEU A 292 -19.04 1.51 0.92
C LEU A 292 -18.45 0.16 1.31
N VAL A 293 -17.46 -0.29 0.54
CA VAL A 293 -16.75 -1.55 0.76
C VAL A 293 -15.25 -1.32 0.86
N ASN A 294 -14.56 -2.22 1.56
CA ASN A 294 -13.10 -2.24 1.55
C ASN A 294 -12.62 -2.55 0.11
N VAL A 295 -11.56 -1.88 -0.34
CA VAL A 295 -11.00 -2.04 -1.69
C VAL A 295 -10.68 -3.51 -2.01
N TYR A 296 -10.24 -4.32 -1.04
CA TYR A 296 -9.96 -5.74 -1.27
C TYR A 296 -11.17 -6.56 -1.70
N VAL A 297 -12.37 -6.09 -1.37
CA VAL A 297 -13.64 -6.78 -1.66
C VAL A 297 -14.18 -6.40 -3.03
N LEU A 298 -13.70 -5.30 -3.63
CA LEU A 298 -14.24 -4.74 -4.87
C LEU A 298 -14.22 -5.73 -6.03
N VAL A 299 -13.05 -6.24 -6.44
CA VAL A 299 -12.97 -7.18 -7.57
C VAL A 299 -13.73 -8.49 -7.33
N PRO A 300 -13.60 -9.14 -6.16
CA PRO A 300 -14.42 -10.31 -5.84
C PRO A 300 -15.93 -10.05 -5.90
N ALA A 301 -16.38 -8.85 -5.50
CA ALA A 301 -17.79 -8.44 -5.60
C ALA A 301 -18.22 -8.22 -7.06
N LEU A 302 -17.40 -7.54 -7.87
CA LEU A 302 -17.67 -7.29 -9.29
C LEU A 302 -17.71 -8.59 -10.12
N TRP A 303 -16.83 -9.55 -9.81
CA TRP A 303 -16.78 -10.86 -10.47
C TRP A 303 -17.73 -11.91 -9.87
N ARG A 304 -18.61 -11.52 -8.95
CA ARG A 304 -19.62 -12.41 -8.33
C ARG A 304 -19.00 -13.65 -7.66
N ILE A 305 -17.77 -13.56 -7.17
CA ILE A 305 -17.11 -14.67 -6.47
C ILE A 305 -17.92 -15.03 -5.21
N PHE A 306 -18.50 -14.04 -4.54
CA PHE A 306 -19.31 -14.22 -3.34
C PHE A 306 -20.68 -14.91 -3.56
N ARG A 307 -21.13 -15.08 -4.81
CA ARG A 307 -22.38 -15.82 -5.09
C ARG A 307 -22.28 -17.30 -4.70
N TRP A 308 -21.06 -17.83 -4.69
CA TRP A 308 -20.77 -19.24 -4.37
C TRP A 308 -20.53 -19.45 -2.86
N LEU A 309 -20.54 -18.38 -2.07
CA LEU A 309 -20.28 -18.41 -0.64
C LEU A 309 -21.59 -18.17 0.15
N PRO A 310 -21.77 -18.83 1.30
CA PRO A 310 -22.88 -18.54 2.21
C PRO A 310 -22.91 -17.05 2.61
N ALA A 311 -24.10 -16.45 2.71
CA ALA A 311 -24.27 -15.03 3.01
C ALA A 311 -23.54 -14.58 4.29
N THR A 312 -23.45 -15.46 5.30
CA THR A 312 -22.75 -15.25 6.58
C THR A 312 -21.23 -15.22 6.47
N THR A 313 -20.66 -15.74 5.37
CA THR A 313 -19.22 -15.72 5.10
C THR A 313 -18.80 -14.62 4.14
N THR A 314 -19.77 -13.90 3.56
CA THR A 314 -19.47 -12.77 2.68
C THR A 314 -18.97 -11.58 3.52
N PRO A 315 -18.06 -10.75 2.99
CA PRO A 315 -17.55 -9.61 3.74
C PRO A 315 -18.67 -8.61 4.06
N CYS A 316 -18.58 -8.01 5.24
CA CYS A 316 -19.48 -6.93 5.65
C CYS A 316 -19.24 -5.67 4.81
N LEU A 317 -20.34 -4.98 4.50
CA LEU A 317 -20.30 -3.58 4.10
C LEU A 317 -19.63 -2.77 5.21
N TYR A 318 -18.89 -1.75 4.82
CA TYR A 318 -18.30 -0.83 5.79
C TYR A 318 -19.31 0.21 6.25
N GLY A 319 -20.19 0.63 5.35
CA GLY A 319 -21.29 1.53 5.64
C GLY A 319 -22.11 1.86 4.40
N THR A 320 -23.19 2.58 4.60
CA THR A 320 -24.09 3.09 3.56
C THR A 320 -24.04 4.61 3.56
N VAL A 321 -24.04 5.18 2.36
CA VAL A 321 -24.09 6.61 2.14
C VAL A 321 -25.45 6.95 1.57
N ASP A 322 -26.23 7.70 2.34
CA ASP A 322 -27.50 8.28 1.91
C ASP A 322 -27.36 9.81 2.00
N LYS A 323 -27.64 10.51 0.89
CA LYS A 323 -27.54 11.98 0.79
C LYS A 323 -26.26 12.58 1.41
N ASN A 324 -25.11 12.02 1.06
CA ASN A 324 -23.77 12.40 1.54
C ASN A 324 -23.51 12.16 3.05
N THR A 325 -24.43 11.50 3.76
CA THR A 325 -24.28 11.17 5.18
C THR A 325 -23.86 9.72 5.32
N PHE A 326 -22.74 9.48 6.01
CA PHE A 326 -22.25 8.14 6.28
C PHE A 326 -22.98 7.51 7.46
N THR A 327 -23.50 6.32 7.24
CA THR A 327 -24.05 5.47 8.29
C THR A 327 -23.29 4.16 8.31
N ARG A 328 -22.75 3.80 9.48
CA ARG A 328 -22.05 2.52 9.63
C ARG A 328 -23.08 1.40 9.53
N SER A 329 -22.84 0.46 8.63
CA SER A 329 -23.68 -0.71 8.41
C SER A 329 -22.83 -1.95 8.63
N ASN A 330 -23.39 -2.96 9.30
CA ASN A 330 -22.79 -4.27 9.45
C ASN A 330 -23.47 -5.30 8.53
N GLN A 331 -24.20 -4.84 7.53
CA GLN A 331 -24.89 -5.70 6.58
C GLN A 331 -23.88 -6.41 5.68
N HIS A 332 -24.12 -7.68 5.41
CA HIS A 332 -23.27 -8.49 4.54
C HIS A 332 -23.60 -8.22 3.07
N ILE A 333 -22.59 -8.24 2.20
CA ILE A 333 -22.75 -8.02 0.75
C ILE A 333 -23.68 -9.05 0.11
N GLY A 334 -23.66 -10.30 0.61
CA GLY A 334 -24.48 -11.39 0.09
C GLY A 334 -24.17 -11.71 -1.37
N GLY A 335 -25.17 -12.21 -2.09
CA GLY A 335 -25.08 -12.60 -3.50
C GLY A 335 -25.54 -11.54 -4.50
N ALA A 336 -25.74 -10.30 -4.06
CA ALA A 336 -26.26 -9.22 -4.91
C ALA A 336 -25.26 -8.81 -5.99
N THR A 337 -25.78 -8.24 -7.07
CA THR A 337 -24.99 -7.78 -8.22
C THR A 337 -24.62 -6.32 -8.06
N PHE A 338 -23.33 -6.07 -7.88
CA PHE A 338 -22.82 -4.72 -7.67
C PHE A 338 -22.13 -4.15 -8.91
N HIS A 339 -22.30 -2.85 -9.12
CA HIS A 339 -21.47 -2.07 -10.04
C HIS A 339 -20.64 -1.04 -9.27
N HIS A 340 -19.40 -0.85 -9.71
CA HIS A 340 -18.52 0.16 -9.14
C HIS A 340 -19.01 1.55 -9.55
N HIS A 341 -19.22 2.43 -8.56
CA HIS A 341 -19.58 3.81 -8.77
C HIS A 341 -18.40 4.71 -8.41
N ARG A 342 -18.28 5.88 -9.09
CA ARG A 342 -17.16 6.84 -8.89
C ARG A 342 -17.16 7.52 -7.51
N GLY A 343 -18.14 7.19 -6.69
CA GLY A 343 -18.35 7.69 -5.35
C GLY A 343 -18.98 9.08 -5.30
N MET A 344 -19.33 9.47 -4.07
CA MET A 344 -19.89 10.78 -3.73
C MET A 344 -19.12 11.37 -2.56
N CYS A 345 -19.33 12.65 -2.27
CA CYS A 345 -18.68 13.28 -1.12
C CYS A 345 -19.36 12.83 0.17
N VAL A 346 -18.59 12.51 1.20
CA VAL A 346 -19.13 11.86 2.41
C VAL A 346 -18.78 12.64 3.68
N ASN A 347 -19.77 12.85 4.54
CA ASN A 347 -19.60 13.28 5.92
C ASN A 347 -20.08 12.19 6.86
#